data_AF-A0A8S9P8Y4-F1
#
_entry.id   AF-A0A8S9P8Y4-F1
#
_cell.length_a   1.000
_cell.length_b   1.000
_cell.length_c   1.000
_cell.angle_alpha   90.00
_cell.angle_beta   90.00
_cell.angle_gamma   90.00
#
_symmetry.space_group_name_H-M   'P 1'
#
loop_
_entity.id
_entity.type
_entity.pdbx_description
1 polymer ?
#
loop_
_entity_poly.entity_id
_entity_poly.type
_entity_poly.pdbx_seq_one_letter_code
_entity_poly.pdbx_strand_id
1 'polypeptide(L)'
;MGDCVCMAKGAAETVKLNMALILLPVCRNTITWLRNKTRLGRVVPFDDNLNFHKVIAVGILVGVTIHAGAHLSCDFPRLLDATPEQYRPLRQFFGEEQPQSYWHFVNSVEGITGLVMVLLMAIAFTLATPWFRRGKLNLPGPLKQLASFNAFWYTHHLFVIVYVLLVAHGYYLYITKDWRQKTTWMYLVVPVVLYGCERLIRAFRSSIKAVTIRKVAVYPGNVLAIHLSRPQNFKYKSGQYMFVNCAAVSPFEWHPFSITSAPQDDYLSVHIRVLGDWTRALKGVFSEVCKPPPAGVSGLLRADMLHGANNPE
;
A
#
# COMPACT_ATOMS: atom_id res chain seq x y z
N MET A 1 -6.59 19.77 -31.40
CA MET A 1 -6.90 18.79 -30.34
C MET A 1 -8.27 18.99 -29.68
N GLY A 2 -8.89 20.19 -29.71
CA GLY A 2 -10.31 20.38 -29.32
C GLY A 2 -10.59 20.09 -27.83
N ASP A 3 -11.80 19.67 -27.48
CA ASP A 3 -12.18 19.43 -26.08
C ASP A 3 -11.46 18.25 -25.42
N CYS A 4 -10.95 17.31 -26.21
CA CYS A 4 -10.28 16.11 -25.71
C CYS A 4 -9.01 16.45 -24.94
N VAL A 5 -8.20 17.40 -25.42
CA VAL A 5 -7.01 17.84 -24.66
C VAL A 5 -7.39 18.60 -23.39
N CYS A 6 -8.50 19.33 -23.39
CA CYS A 6 -9.01 20.01 -22.19
C CYS A 6 -9.42 18.99 -21.13
N MET A 7 -10.15 17.94 -21.52
CA MET A 7 -10.49 16.82 -20.64
C MET A 7 -9.24 16.09 -20.16
N ALA A 8 -8.31 15.75 -21.05
CA ALA A 8 -7.08 15.04 -20.71
C ALA A 8 -6.24 15.84 -19.71
N LYS A 9 -6.07 17.15 -19.91
CA LYS A 9 -5.33 18.04 -19.00
C LYS A 9 -6.05 18.25 -17.67
N GLY A 10 -7.35 18.50 -17.69
CA GLY A 10 -8.14 18.63 -16.46
C GLY A 10 -8.05 17.36 -15.62
N ALA A 11 -8.24 16.20 -16.25
CA ALA A 11 -8.06 14.91 -15.61
C ALA A 11 -6.63 14.71 -15.09
N ALA A 12 -5.59 15.09 -15.84
CA ALA A 12 -4.20 15.03 -15.38
C ALA A 12 -3.96 15.85 -14.11
N GLU A 13 -4.46 17.10 -14.03
CA GLU A 13 -4.32 17.92 -12.82
C GLU A 13 -5.03 17.29 -11.62
N THR A 14 -6.24 16.75 -11.80
CA THR A 14 -6.95 16.05 -10.72
C THR A 14 -6.23 14.77 -10.28
N VAL A 15 -5.64 14.01 -11.20
CA VAL A 15 -4.82 12.83 -10.88
C VAL A 15 -3.59 13.24 -10.08
N LYS A 16 -2.86 14.28 -10.50
CA LYS A 16 -1.68 14.79 -9.76
C LYS A 16 -2.03 15.19 -8.34
N LEU A 17 -3.12 15.93 -8.16
CA LEU A 17 -3.61 16.31 -6.84
C LEU A 17 -3.98 15.08 -5.99
N ASN A 18 -4.75 14.14 -6.54
CA ASN A 18 -5.15 12.96 -5.78
C ASN A 18 -3.96 12.02 -5.48
N MET A 19 -3.00 11.88 -6.40
CA MET A 19 -1.74 11.19 -6.14
C MET A 19 -0.97 11.89 -5.03
N ALA A 20 -0.87 13.21 -5.00
CA ALA A 20 -0.29 13.93 -3.87
C ALA A 20 -1.01 13.63 -2.54
N LEU A 21 -2.34 13.71 -2.53
CA LEU A 21 -3.14 13.55 -1.32
C LEU A 21 -3.17 12.10 -0.79
N ILE A 22 -3.09 11.07 -1.64
CA ILE A 22 -3.29 9.67 -1.22
C ILE A 22 -2.25 9.17 -0.20
N LEU A 23 -1.09 9.82 -0.14
CA LEU A 23 -0.01 9.51 0.82
C LEU A 23 -0.29 10.04 2.22
N LEU A 24 -1.02 11.15 2.35
CA LEU A 24 -1.23 11.81 3.64
C LEU A 24 -2.05 10.94 4.62
N PRO A 25 -3.15 10.29 4.23
CA PRO A 25 -3.94 9.48 5.14
C PRO A 25 -3.24 8.20 5.64
N VAL A 26 -2.15 7.79 4.99
CA VAL A 26 -1.34 6.63 5.43
C VAL A 26 -0.15 7.04 6.30
N CYS A 27 0.04 8.35 6.55
CA CYS A 27 1.02 8.89 7.48
C CYS A 27 0.52 8.82 8.93
N ARG A 28 0.50 7.61 9.52
CA ARG A 28 -0.16 7.32 10.80
C ARG A 28 0.41 8.11 11.98
N ASN A 29 1.73 8.33 12.02
CA ASN A 29 2.36 9.08 13.11
C ASN A 29 1.93 10.55 13.03
N THR A 30 1.96 11.11 11.82
CA THR A 30 1.54 12.48 11.54
C THR A 30 0.06 12.69 11.89
N ILE A 31 -0.81 11.77 11.48
CA ILE A 31 -2.25 11.80 11.79
C ILE A 31 -2.50 11.72 13.29
N THR A 32 -1.81 10.81 13.98
CA THR A 32 -1.94 10.66 15.44
C THR A 32 -1.49 11.94 16.15
N TRP A 33 -0.40 12.56 15.68
CA TRP A 33 0.07 13.83 16.21
C TRP A 33 -0.95 14.95 15.98
N LEU A 34 -1.47 15.10 14.75
CA LEU A 34 -2.49 16.10 14.42
C LEU A 34 -3.73 15.92 15.30
N ARG A 35 -4.24 14.70 15.43
CA ARG A 35 -5.41 14.37 16.25
C ARG A 35 -5.21 14.73 17.73
N ASN A 36 -4.06 14.38 18.30
CA ASN A 36 -3.84 14.47 19.75
C ASN A 36 -3.22 15.80 20.21
N LYS A 37 -2.50 16.52 19.32
CA LYS A 37 -1.74 17.73 19.67
C LYS A 37 -2.34 19.02 19.12
N THR A 38 -3.28 18.94 18.18
CA THR A 38 -3.93 20.11 17.59
C THR A 38 -5.44 20.10 17.85
N ARG A 39 -6.10 21.26 17.68
CA ARG A 39 -7.57 21.36 17.73
C ARG A 39 -8.25 20.86 16.44
N LEU A 40 -7.47 20.47 15.43
CA LEU A 40 -7.97 20.11 14.12
C LEU A 40 -8.83 18.83 14.15
N GLY A 41 -8.62 17.94 15.13
CA GLY A 41 -9.44 16.74 15.34
C GLY A 41 -10.91 17.02 15.69
N ARG A 42 -11.29 18.27 15.99
CA ARG A 42 -12.70 18.67 16.16
C ARG A 42 -13.43 18.86 14.83
N VAL A 43 -12.70 19.13 13.76
CA VAL A 43 -13.24 19.45 12.43
C VAL A 43 -12.93 18.34 11.43
N VAL A 44 -11.75 17.74 11.53
CA VAL A 44 -11.27 16.72 10.61
C VAL A 44 -11.36 15.33 11.28
N PRO A 45 -12.13 14.38 10.71
CA PRO A 45 -12.26 13.02 11.25
C PRO A 45 -11.02 12.17 10.92
N PHE A 46 -9.94 12.39 11.66
CA PHE A 46 -8.65 11.69 11.45
C PHE A 46 -8.72 10.16 11.61
N ASP A 47 -9.71 9.64 12.32
CA ASP A 47 -9.90 8.20 12.52
C ASP A 47 -10.43 7.49 11.25
N ASP A 48 -11.01 8.25 10.31
CA ASP A 48 -11.48 7.76 9.00
C ASP A 48 -10.43 7.85 7.89
N ASN A 49 -9.16 8.05 8.24
CA ASN A 49 -8.06 8.23 7.28
C ASN A 49 -8.00 7.13 6.20
N LEU A 50 -8.19 5.86 6.55
CA LEU A 50 -8.17 4.76 5.59
C LEU A 50 -9.41 4.72 4.69
N ASN A 51 -10.55 5.24 5.14
CA ASN A 51 -11.72 5.41 4.29
C ASN A 51 -11.49 6.56 3.31
N PHE A 52 -10.93 7.67 3.78
CA PHE A 52 -10.54 8.78 2.92
C PHE A 52 -9.50 8.37 1.86
N HIS A 53 -8.50 7.56 2.22
CA HIS A 53 -7.54 6.99 1.26
C HIS A 53 -8.23 6.23 0.11
N LYS A 54 -9.29 5.45 0.41
CA LYS A 54 -10.06 4.73 -0.62
C LYS A 54 -10.87 5.67 -1.51
N VAL A 55 -11.44 6.74 -0.93
CA VAL A 55 -12.17 7.76 -1.71
C VAL A 55 -11.22 8.46 -2.69
N ILE A 56 -10.02 8.85 -2.23
CA ILE A 56 -8.99 9.40 -3.10
C ILE A 56 -8.60 8.39 -4.20
N ALA A 57 -8.45 7.11 -3.86
CA ALA A 57 -8.14 6.06 -4.85
C ALA A 57 -9.22 5.94 -5.94
N VAL A 58 -10.50 6.12 -5.61
CA VAL A 58 -11.59 6.19 -6.60
C VAL A 58 -11.45 7.43 -7.48
N GLY A 59 -11.10 8.59 -6.90
CA GLY A 59 -10.81 9.81 -7.68
C GLY A 59 -9.65 9.61 -8.66
N ILE A 60 -8.58 8.93 -8.23
CA ILE A 60 -7.46 8.55 -9.11
C ILE A 60 -7.92 7.63 -10.23
N LEU A 61 -8.71 6.60 -9.93
CA LEU A 61 -9.23 5.68 -10.95
C LEU A 61 -10.00 6.43 -12.04
N VAL A 62 -10.96 7.27 -11.64
CA VAL A 62 -11.77 8.06 -12.57
C VAL A 62 -10.88 9.01 -13.39
N GLY A 63 -9.97 9.74 -12.73
CA GLY A 63 -9.06 10.66 -13.40
C GLY A 63 -8.13 9.98 -14.40
N VAL A 64 -7.55 8.82 -14.05
CA VAL A 64 -6.67 8.05 -14.94
C VAL A 64 -7.45 7.50 -16.13
N THR A 65 -8.66 6.99 -15.92
CA THR A 65 -9.51 6.50 -17.02
C THR A 65 -9.86 7.62 -18.00
N ILE A 66 -10.23 8.80 -17.51
CA ILE A 66 -10.52 9.95 -18.37
C ILE A 66 -9.26 10.45 -19.07
N HIS A 67 -8.15 10.58 -18.35
CA HIS A 67 -6.89 11.08 -18.91
C HIS A 67 -6.31 10.15 -19.99
N ALA A 68 -6.10 8.88 -19.66
CA ALA A 68 -5.57 7.90 -20.59
C ALA A 68 -6.56 7.63 -21.74
N GLY A 69 -7.86 7.55 -21.42
CA GLY A 69 -8.92 7.40 -22.41
C GLY A 69 -8.92 8.54 -23.42
N ALA A 70 -8.93 9.81 -22.97
CA ALA A 70 -8.92 10.97 -23.85
C ALA A 70 -7.68 11.01 -24.75
N HIS A 71 -6.51 10.65 -24.24
CA HIS A 71 -5.30 10.58 -25.07
C HIS A 71 -5.38 9.46 -26.12
N LEU A 72 -5.72 8.24 -25.72
CA LEU A 72 -5.69 7.07 -26.59
C LEU A 72 -6.85 7.06 -27.61
N SER A 73 -8.07 7.42 -27.19
CA SER A 73 -9.26 7.31 -28.05
C SER A 73 -9.61 8.58 -28.79
N CYS A 74 -9.06 9.75 -28.41
CA CYS A 74 -9.41 11.01 -29.02
C CYS A 74 -8.22 11.86 -29.47
N ASP A 75 -7.27 12.21 -28.59
CA ASP A 75 -6.19 13.13 -28.97
C ASP A 75 -5.28 12.53 -30.05
N PHE A 76 -4.84 11.28 -29.88
CA PHE A 76 -3.96 10.62 -30.86
C PHE A 76 -4.65 10.44 -32.22
N PRO A 77 -5.88 9.89 -32.34
CA PRO A 77 -6.58 9.86 -33.63
C PRO A 77 -6.76 11.24 -34.25
N ARG A 78 -7.14 12.26 -33.47
CA ARG A 78 -7.33 13.64 -33.99
C ARG A 78 -6.04 14.29 -34.44
N LEU A 79 -4.88 13.89 -33.90
CA LEU A 79 -3.57 14.34 -34.38
C LEU A 79 -3.17 13.65 -35.68
N LEU A 80 -3.52 12.38 -35.87
CA LEU A 80 -3.29 11.65 -37.12
C LEU A 80 -4.18 12.17 -38.25
N ASP A 81 -5.45 12.44 -37.97
CA ASP A 81 -6.45 12.87 -38.95
C ASP A 81 -6.50 14.40 -39.15
N ALA A 82 -5.58 15.14 -38.52
CA ALA A 82 -5.55 16.60 -38.63
C ALA A 82 -5.23 17.03 -40.06
N THR A 83 -5.98 17.99 -40.58
CA THR A 83 -5.63 18.67 -41.83
C THR A 83 -4.35 19.50 -41.64
N PRO A 84 -3.59 19.83 -42.71
CA PRO A 84 -2.36 20.62 -42.60
C PRO A 84 -2.55 21.95 -41.86
N GLU A 85 -3.69 22.62 -42.05
CA GLU A 85 -4.02 23.86 -41.35
C GLU A 85 -4.33 23.65 -39.87
N GLN A 86 -4.99 22.54 -39.51
CA GLN A 86 -5.23 22.18 -38.11
C GLN A 86 -3.94 21.75 -37.38
N TYR A 87 -3.00 21.13 -38.10
CA TYR A 87 -1.72 20.69 -37.54
C TYR A 87 -0.70 21.83 -37.42
N ARG A 88 -0.76 22.84 -38.30
CA ARG A 88 0.15 24.00 -38.30
C ARG A 88 0.44 24.62 -36.92
N PRO A 89 -0.56 24.93 -36.06
CA PRO A 89 -0.29 25.47 -34.73
C PRO A 89 0.29 24.45 -33.73
N LEU A 90 0.19 23.15 -34.03
CA LEU A 90 0.63 22.05 -33.18
C LEU A 90 2.09 21.66 -33.40
N ARG A 91 2.71 22.15 -34.49
CA ARG A 91 4.10 21.83 -34.86
C ARG A 91 5.12 22.15 -33.76
N GLN A 92 4.89 23.24 -33.03
CA GLN A 92 5.73 23.64 -31.89
C GLN A 92 5.79 22.58 -30.76
N PHE A 93 4.75 21.74 -30.65
CA PHE A 93 4.64 20.69 -29.64
C PHE A 93 5.07 19.32 -30.17
N PHE A 94 4.65 18.97 -31.40
CA PHE A 94 4.80 17.61 -31.95
C PHE A 94 5.81 17.48 -33.10
N GLY A 95 6.47 18.57 -33.51
CA GLY A 95 7.43 18.59 -34.62
C GLY A 95 6.86 19.18 -35.92
N GLU A 96 7.74 19.48 -36.88
CA GLU A 96 7.30 20.05 -38.18
C GLU A 96 6.49 19.06 -39.01
N GLU A 97 6.86 17.79 -38.97
CA GLU A 97 6.20 16.71 -39.69
C GLU A 97 5.12 16.04 -38.83
N GLN A 98 3.91 15.96 -39.37
CA GLN A 98 2.80 15.28 -38.73
C GLN A 98 3.08 13.77 -38.63
N PRO A 99 3.01 13.18 -37.43
CA PRO A 99 3.14 11.74 -37.27
C PRO A 99 2.10 10.99 -38.11
N GLN A 100 2.55 9.97 -38.85
CA GLN A 100 1.69 9.18 -39.74
C GLN A 100 1.18 7.89 -39.08
N SER A 101 1.66 7.56 -37.89
CA SER A 101 1.35 6.31 -37.21
C SER A 101 1.00 6.56 -35.75
N TYR A 102 -0.07 5.90 -35.29
CA TYR A 102 -0.49 5.89 -33.89
C TYR A 102 0.62 5.47 -32.93
N TRP A 103 1.47 4.53 -33.37
CA TRP A 103 2.60 4.03 -32.60
C TRP A 103 3.66 5.08 -32.30
N HIS A 104 3.73 6.17 -33.06
CA HIS A 104 4.60 7.30 -32.73
C HIS A 104 4.28 7.86 -31.34
N PHE A 105 3.00 8.04 -31.04
CA PHE A 105 2.56 8.56 -29.74
C PHE A 105 2.68 7.53 -28.63
N VAL A 106 2.37 6.26 -28.92
CA VAL A 106 2.46 5.18 -27.93
C VAL A 106 3.91 4.90 -27.52
N ASN A 107 4.84 4.91 -28.49
CA ASN A 107 6.26 4.64 -28.26
C ASN A 107 7.04 5.85 -27.73
N SER A 108 6.39 6.99 -27.59
CA SER A 108 6.96 8.15 -26.91
C SER A 108 7.19 7.86 -25.42
N VAL A 109 8.00 8.69 -24.76
CA VAL A 109 8.29 8.52 -23.33
C VAL A 109 7.00 8.59 -22.51
N GLU A 110 6.11 9.52 -22.81
CA GLU A 110 4.89 9.72 -22.04
C GLU A 110 3.82 8.68 -22.39
N GLY A 111 3.80 8.17 -23.63
CA GLY A 111 3.00 7.00 -24.02
C GLY A 111 3.40 5.73 -23.25
N ILE A 112 4.68 5.37 -23.28
CA ILE A 112 5.21 4.17 -22.58
C ILE A 112 5.03 4.31 -21.08
N THR A 113 5.48 5.41 -20.47
CA THR A 113 5.33 5.62 -19.02
C THR A 113 3.86 5.63 -18.60
N GLY A 114 2.98 6.25 -19.39
CA GLY A 114 1.53 6.26 -19.16
C GLY A 114 0.91 4.86 -19.16
N LEU A 115 1.18 4.06 -20.20
CA LEU A 115 0.65 2.69 -20.31
C LEU A 115 1.18 1.77 -19.21
N VAL A 116 2.47 1.85 -18.89
CA VAL A 116 3.07 1.08 -17.79
C VAL A 116 2.44 1.48 -16.46
N MET A 117 2.25 2.77 -16.18
CA MET A 117 1.55 3.22 -14.97
C MET A 117 0.12 2.67 -14.91
N VAL A 118 -0.66 2.77 -15.99
CA VAL A 118 -2.04 2.25 -16.05
C VAL A 118 -2.06 0.74 -15.76
N LEU A 119 -1.16 -0.04 -16.35
CA LEU A 119 -1.05 -1.48 -16.10
C LEU A 119 -0.75 -1.79 -14.63
N LEU A 120 0.28 -1.15 -14.05
CA LEU A 120 0.66 -1.37 -12.66
C LEU A 120 -0.47 -0.96 -11.69
N MET A 121 -1.15 0.14 -11.97
CA MET A 121 -2.27 0.62 -11.19
C MET A 121 -3.48 -0.31 -11.31
N ALA A 122 -3.77 -0.85 -12.50
CA ALA A 122 -4.84 -1.83 -12.70
C ALA A 122 -4.60 -3.09 -11.85
N ILE A 123 -3.36 -3.60 -11.81
CA ILE A 123 -2.98 -4.73 -10.96
C ILE A 123 -3.19 -4.38 -9.47
N ALA A 124 -2.63 -3.24 -9.02
CA ALA A 124 -2.70 -2.83 -7.62
C ALA A 124 -4.13 -2.57 -7.15
N PHE A 125 -4.97 -1.91 -7.96
CA PHE A 125 -6.36 -1.60 -7.62
C PHE A 125 -7.22 -2.86 -7.59
N THR A 126 -7.05 -3.77 -8.56
CA THR A 126 -7.79 -5.03 -8.61
C THR A 126 -7.51 -5.87 -7.35
N LEU A 127 -6.24 -6.05 -7.00
CA LEU A 127 -5.85 -6.85 -5.84
C LEU A 127 -6.13 -6.16 -4.49
N ALA A 128 -6.26 -4.83 -4.47
CA ALA A 128 -6.68 -4.08 -3.28
C ALA A 128 -8.19 -4.20 -2.98
N THR A 129 -9.01 -4.68 -3.92
CA THR A 129 -10.45 -4.86 -3.69
C THR A 129 -10.70 -5.87 -2.56
N PRO A 130 -11.81 -5.73 -1.79
CA PRO A 130 -12.09 -6.63 -0.68
C PRO A 130 -12.25 -8.10 -1.08
N TRP A 131 -12.60 -8.38 -2.33
CA TRP A 131 -12.86 -9.72 -2.82
C TRP A 131 -11.55 -10.51 -2.98
N PHE A 132 -10.53 -9.87 -3.58
CA PHE A 132 -9.17 -10.43 -3.69
C PHE A 132 -8.43 -10.37 -2.35
N ARG A 133 -8.31 -9.19 -1.73
CA ARG A 133 -7.53 -9.02 -0.48
C ARG A 133 -8.00 -9.90 0.67
N ARG A 134 -9.31 -10.16 0.80
CA ARG A 134 -9.87 -11.01 1.88
C ARG A 134 -10.02 -12.47 1.49
N GLY A 135 -9.58 -12.86 0.29
CA GLY A 135 -9.65 -14.25 -0.18
C GLY A 135 -11.08 -14.79 -0.30
N LYS A 136 -12.03 -13.95 -0.72
CA LYS A 136 -13.43 -14.36 -0.90
C LYS A 136 -13.70 -15.04 -2.25
N LEU A 137 -12.80 -14.85 -3.22
CA LEU A 137 -12.90 -15.46 -4.54
C LEU A 137 -12.29 -16.87 -4.52
N ASN A 138 -13.06 -17.85 -4.98
CA ASN A 138 -12.57 -19.20 -5.22
C ASN A 138 -11.93 -19.26 -6.61
N LEU A 139 -10.65 -18.88 -6.70
CA LEU A 139 -9.88 -18.94 -7.94
C LEU A 139 -9.25 -20.33 -8.13
N PRO A 140 -9.15 -20.83 -9.38
CA PRO A 140 -8.57 -22.13 -9.68
C PRO A 140 -7.04 -22.13 -9.51
N GLY A 141 -6.51 -23.25 -8.99
CA GLY A 141 -5.09 -23.61 -8.97
C GLY A 141 -4.12 -22.46 -8.63
N PRO A 142 -3.24 -22.05 -9.58
CA PRO A 142 -2.18 -21.06 -9.31
C PRO A 142 -2.72 -19.67 -9.00
N LEU A 143 -3.92 -19.32 -9.48
CA LEU A 143 -4.52 -18.01 -9.26
C LEU A 143 -5.04 -17.82 -7.83
N LYS A 144 -5.16 -18.89 -7.04
CA LYS A 144 -5.59 -18.82 -5.63
C LYS A 144 -4.70 -17.89 -4.80
N GLN A 145 -3.41 -17.80 -5.12
CA GLN A 145 -2.47 -16.91 -4.43
C GLN A 145 -2.78 -15.42 -4.64
N LEU A 146 -3.46 -15.06 -5.73
CA LEU A 146 -3.89 -13.68 -6.00
C LEU A 146 -5.01 -13.22 -5.05
N ALA A 147 -5.80 -14.16 -4.55
CA ALA A 147 -6.86 -13.91 -3.56
C ALA A 147 -6.30 -13.96 -2.12
N SER A 148 -5.24 -13.21 -1.86
CA SER A 148 -4.53 -13.20 -0.58
C SER A 148 -4.20 -11.78 -0.08
N PHE A 149 -3.93 -11.66 1.22
CA PHE A 149 -3.49 -10.38 1.78
C PHE A 149 -2.07 -10.05 1.31
N ASN A 150 -1.20 -11.06 1.16
CA ASN A 150 0.16 -10.87 0.66
C ASN A 150 0.17 -10.36 -0.78
N ALA A 151 -0.66 -10.92 -1.67
CA ALA A 151 -0.80 -10.41 -3.04
C ALA A 151 -1.20 -8.93 -3.06
N PHE A 152 -2.19 -8.56 -2.24
CA PHE A 152 -2.51 -7.14 -2.03
C PHE A 152 -1.29 -6.34 -1.58
N TRP A 153 -0.60 -6.77 -0.53
CA TRP A 153 0.48 -6.01 0.08
C TRP A 153 1.64 -5.75 -0.89
N TYR A 154 2.12 -6.79 -1.59
CA TYR A 154 3.23 -6.67 -2.54
C TYR A 154 2.86 -5.84 -3.76
N THR A 155 1.68 -6.09 -4.34
CA THR A 155 1.25 -5.30 -5.52
C THR A 155 0.91 -3.87 -5.16
N HIS A 156 0.49 -3.58 -3.93
CA HIS A 156 0.30 -2.20 -3.49
C HIS A 156 1.62 -1.43 -3.46
N HIS A 157 2.77 -2.06 -3.16
CA HIS A 157 4.09 -1.43 -3.19
C HIS A 157 4.58 -1.04 -4.59
N LEU A 158 3.91 -1.51 -5.66
CA LEU A 158 4.12 -1.00 -7.01
C LEU A 158 3.91 0.51 -7.11
N PHE A 159 3.24 1.14 -6.12
CA PHE A 159 3.15 2.59 -6.01
C PHE A 159 4.52 3.27 -6.10
N VAL A 160 5.60 2.67 -5.58
CA VAL A 160 6.95 3.26 -5.67
C VAL A 160 7.37 3.43 -7.13
N ILE A 161 7.17 2.40 -7.94
CA ILE A 161 7.48 2.42 -9.38
C ILE A 161 6.55 3.42 -10.09
N VAL A 162 5.25 3.41 -9.77
CA VAL A 162 4.27 4.34 -10.35
C VAL A 162 4.65 5.80 -10.07
N TYR A 163 5.15 6.14 -8.87
CA TYR A 163 5.58 7.51 -8.57
C TYR A 163 6.83 7.94 -9.34
N VAL A 164 7.80 7.04 -9.51
CA VAL A 164 8.99 7.31 -10.34
C VAL A 164 8.55 7.56 -11.79
N LEU A 165 7.68 6.71 -12.32
CA LEU A 165 7.12 6.87 -13.65
C LEU A 165 6.27 8.14 -13.77
N LEU A 166 5.52 8.53 -12.74
CA LEU A 166 4.71 9.76 -12.74
C LEU A 166 5.59 11.02 -12.83
N VAL A 167 6.73 11.03 -12.12
CA VAL A 167 7.71 12.12 -12.22
C VAL A 167 8.32 12.16 -13.62
N ALA A 168 8.73 11.01 -14.17
CA ALA A 168 9.27 10.93 -15.53
C ALA A 168 8.23 11.38 -16.57
N HIS A 169 7.01 10.86 -16.49
CA HIS A 169 5.88 11.22 -17.35
C HIS A 169 5.58 12.73 -17.29
N GLY A 170 5.60 13.33 -16.09
CA GLY A 170 5.43 14.77 -15.90
C GLY A 170 6.63 15.64 -16.31
N TYR A 171 7.82 15.05 -16.44
CA TYR A 171 9.03 15.75 -16.87
C TYR A 171 9.14 15.82 -18.39
N TYR A 172 8.79 14.76 -19.10
CA TYR A 172 9.00 14.68 -20.55
C TYR A 172 7.86 15.24 -21.42
N LEU A 173 6.80 15.80 -20.82
CA LEU A 173 5.57 16.28 -21.50
C LEU A 173 5.77 17.02 -22.84
N TYR A 174 5.09 16.53 -23.88
CA TYR A 174 5.06 17.10 -25.24
C TYR A 174 4.61 18.57 -25.29
N ILE A 175 3.61 18.94 -24.48
CA ILE A 175 2.94 20.26 -24.59
C ILE A 175 3.63 21.32 -23.73
N THR A 176 4.01 20.97 -22.51
CA THR A 176 4.53 21.94 -21.53
C THR A 176 6.02 21.75 -21.36
N LYS A 177 6.82 22.54 -22.10
CA LYS A 177 8.29 22.42 -22.12
C LYS A 177 8.99 23.21 -21.00
N ASP A 178 8.49 24.40 -20.62
CA ASP A 178 9.06 25.19 -19.51
C ASP A 178 8.91 24.44 -18.17
N TRP A 179 10.01 24.27 -17.44
CA TRP A 179 10.05 23.66 -16.11
C TRP A 179 9.11 24.34 -15.10
N ARG A 180 9.00 25.67 -15.15
CA ARG A 180 8.14 26.42 -14.22
C ARG A 180 6.65 26.16 -14.44
N GLN A 181 6.27 25.64 -15.60
CA GLN A 181 4.89 25.31 -15.92
C GLN A 181 4.58 23.82 -15.67
N LYS A 182 5.59 23.00 -15.36
CA LYS A 182 5.40 21.58 -15.01
C LYS A 182 4.91 21.48 -13.57
N THR A 183 3.62 21.23 -13.40
CA THR A 183 3.00 21.20 -12.06
C THR A 183 3.23 19.90 -11.29
N THR A 184 3.67 18.81 -11.93
CA THR A 184 3.80 17.48 -11.30
C THR A 184 4.67 17.50 -10.04
N TRP A 185 5.87 18.06 -10.11
CA TRP A 185 6.76 18.12 -8.95
C TRP A 185 6.20 19.04 -7.84
N MET A 186 5.46 20.08 -8.22
CA MET A 186 4.87 21.04 -7.27
C MET A 186 3.82 20.37 -6.39
N TYR A 187 2.95 19.52 -6.98
CA TYR A 187 1.99 18.74 -6.21
C TYR A 187 2.67 17.69 -5.33
N LEU A 188 3.69 17.00 -5.85
CA LEU A 188 4.23 15.81 -5.20
C LEU A 188 5.27 16.09 -4.11
N VAL A 189 6.01 17.21 -4.18
CA VAL A 189 7.18 17.43 -3.31
C VAL A 189 6.82 17.37 -1.82
N VAL A 190 5.80 18.10 -1.38
CA VAL A 190 5.45 18.15 0.05
C VAL A 190 4.94 16.79 0.57
N PRO A 191 3.94 16.13 -0.06
CA PRO A 191 3.42 14.87 0.46
C PRO A 191 4.41 13.71 0.37
N VAL A 192 5.23 13.65 -0.70
CA VAL A 192 6.24 12.60 -0.86
C VAL A 192 7.34 12.76 0.18
N VAL A 193 7.82 13.99 0.42
CA VAL A 193 8.82 14.24 1.47
C VAL A 193 8.25 13.91 2.85
N LEU A 194 7.03 14.35 3.17
CA LEU A 194 6.38 14.04 4.45
C LEU A 194 6.25 12.53 4.66
N TYR A 195 5.76 11.81 3.65
CA TYR A 195 5.65 10.35 3.67
C TYR A 195 7.01 9.68 3.86
N GLY A 196 8.03 10.12 3.09
CA GLY A 196 9.41 9.64 3.19
C GLY A 196 9.99 9.83 4.58
N CYS A 197 9.87 11.03 5.15
CA CYS A 197 10.30 11.35 6.51
C CYS A 197 9.61 10.46 7.55
N GLU A 198 8.30 10.22 7.44
CA GLU A 198 7.60 9.32 8.37
C GLU A 198 8.12 7.88 8.26
N ARG A 199 8.35 7.39 7.04
CA ARG A 199 8.92 6.06 6.78
C ARG A 199 10.34 5.94 7.34
N LEU A 200 11.18 6.96 7.17
CA LEU A 200 12.54 7.03 7.70
C LEU A 200 12.55 7.06 9.23
N ILE A 201 11.74 7.91 9.86
CA ILE A 201 11.63 7.96 11.32
C ILE A 201 11.22 6.60 11.88
N ARG A 202 10.28 5.90 11.23
CA ARG A 202 9.91 4.54 11.66
C ARG A 202 11.08 3.56 11.48
N ALA A 203 11.82 3.63 10.38
CA ALA A 203 12.97 2.77 10.15
C ALA A 203 14.07 3.00 11.21
N PHE A 204 14.43 4.25 11.49
CA PHE A 204 15.44 4.58 12.51
C PHE A 204 15.02 4.21 13.93
N ARG A 205 13.72 4.25 14.24
CA ARG A 205 13.20 3.81 15.56
C ARG A 205 12.96 2.31 15.66
N SER A 206 12.96 1.60 14.53
CA SER A 206 12.68 0.17 14.54
C SER A 206 13.86 -0.58 15.17
N SER A 207 13.55 -1.46 16.12
CA SER A 207 14.53 -2.38 16.69
C SER A 207 13.97 -3.78 16.56
N ILE A 208 14.74 -4.65 15.92
CA ILE A 208 14.42 -6.06 15.80
C ILE A 208 15.06 -6.77 16.99
N LYS A 209 14.24 -7.41 17.82
CA LYS A 209 14.68 -8.18 18.98
C LYS A 209 14.10 -9.58 18.88
N ALA A 210 14.97 -10.58 18.99
CA ALA A 210 14.53 -11.96 19.15
C ALA A 210 13.87 -12.09 20.53
N VAL A 211 12.73 -12.77 20.58
CA VAL A 211 11.96 -13.03 21.80
C VAL A 211 11.63 -14.50 21.88
N THR A 212 11.56 -15.01 23.10
CA THR A 212 11.13 -16.38 23.39
C THR A 212 9.64 -16.42 23.64
N ILE A 213 8.96 -17.42 23.08
CA ILE A 213 7.54 -17.64 23.34
C ILE A 213 7.41 -18.30 24.70
N ARG A 214 6.72 -17.64 25.64
CA ARG A 214 6.46 -18.17 26.98
C ARG A 214 5.21 -19.04 27.00
N LYS A 215 4.15 -18.57 26.34
CA LYS A 215 2.86 -19.26 26.33
C LYS A 215 2.11 -19.00 25.04
N VAL A 216 1.43 -20.02 24.55
CA VAL A 216 0.48 -19.89 23.43
C VAL A 216 -0.85 -20.48 23.84
N ALA A 217 -1.93 -19.77 23.50
CA ALA A 217 -3.29 -20.23 23.71
C ALA A 217 -4.10 -20.06 22.42
N VAL A 218 -4.73 -21.15 21.97
CA VAL A 218 -5.68 -21.11 20.86
C VAL A 218 -7.10 -21.06 21.43
N TYR A 219 -7.82 -19.97 21.16
CA TYR A 219 -9.18 -19.77 21.66
C TYR A 219 -10.25 -20.22 20.66
N PRO A 220 -11.40 -20.74 21.14
CA PRO A 220 -12.61 -20.87 20.35
C PRO A 220 -12.99 -19.49 19.78
N GLY A 221 -13.26 -19.40 18.46
CA GLY A 221 -13.51 -18.12 17.79
C GLY A 221 -12.39 -17.60 16.88
N ASN A 222 -11.42 -18.44 16.51
CA ASN A 222 -10.34 -18.11 15.57
C ASN A 222 -9.44 -16.97 16.07
N VAL A 223 -9.09 -17.02 17.35
CA VAL A 223 -8.14 -16.11 17.99
C VAL A 223 -6.98 -16.91 18.59
N LEU A 224 -5.76 -16.42 18.34
CA LEU A 224 -4.52 -16.95 18.90
C LEU A 224 -3.95 -15.91 19.87
N ALA A 225 -3.70 -16.28 21.12
CA ALA A 225 -2.94 -15.45 22.04
C ALA A 225 -1.51 -15.98 22.18
N ILE A 226 -0.55 -15.07 22.05
CA ILE A 226 0.86 -15.37 22.19
C ILE A 226 1.42 -14.48 23.29
N HIS A 227 2.05 -15.10 24.28
CA HIS A 227 2.83 -14.43 25.32
C HIS A 227 4.31 -14.64 25.02
N LEU A 228 5.04 -13.55 24.99
CA LEU A 228 6.44 -13.44 24.61
C LEU A 228 7.24 -12.92 25.80
N SER A 229 8.52 -13.29 25.88
CA SER A 229 9.44 -12.64 26.81
C SER A 229 9.61 -11.16 26.44
N ARG A 230 9.76 -10.33 27.46
CA ARG A 230 10.01 -8.90 27.28
C ARG A 230 11.50 -8.66 27.06
N PRO A 231 11.93 -8.06 25.92
CA PRO A 231 13.33 -7.70 25.73
C PRO A 231 13.82 -6.70 26.79
N GLN A 232 15.11 -6.76 27.12
CA GLN A 232 15.72 -5.78 28.03
C GLN A 232 15.53 -4.36 27.50
N ASN A 233 15.18 -3.43 28.40
CA ASN A 233 14.90 -2.02 28.11
C ASN A 233 13.75 -1.76 27.12
N PHE A 234 12.88 -2.76 26.86
CA PHE A 234 11.70 -2.54 26.04
C PHE A 234 10.64 -1.73 26.81
N LYS A 235 10.42 -0.49 26.39
CA LYS A 235 9.41 0.42 26.97
C LYS A 235 8.33 0.71 25.93
N TYR A 236 7.07 0.61 26.35
CA TYR A 236 5.91 0.91 25.51
C TYR A 236 4.80 1.56 26.34
N LYS A 237 3.80 2.12 25.67
CA LYS A 237 2.59 2.70 26.26
C LYS A 237 1.38 1.87 25.85
N SER A 238 0.35 1.85 26.69
CA SER A 238 -0.92 1.19 26.39
C SER A 238 -1.50 1.67 25.05
N GLY A 239 -2.01 0.74 24.26
CA GLY A 239 -2.56 1.01 22.91
C GLY A 239 -1.51 1.07 21.79
N GLN A 240 -0.22 0.93 22.09
CA GLN A 240 0.79 0.71 21.05
C GLN A 240 0.71 -0.70 20.46
N TYR A 241 1.31 -0.87 19.28
CA TYR A 241 1.38 -2.16 18.59
C TYR A 241 2.85 -2.51 18.31
N MET A 242 3.12 -3.79 18.10
CA MET A 242 4.42 -4.31 17.68
C MET A 242 4.30 -5.03 16.35
N PHE A 243 5.41 -5.19 15.63
CA PHE A 243 5.47 -6.08 14.48
C PHE A 243 5.98 -7.46 14.92
N VAL A 244 5.28 -8.51 14.48
CA VAL A 244 5.65 -9.89 14.75
C VAL A 244 6.08 -10.55 13.44
N ASN A 245 7.22 -11.22 13.48
CA ASN A 245 7.70 -12.12 12.43
C ASN A 245 7.80 -13.53 13.01
N CYS A 246 7.44 -14.53 12.20
CA CYS A 246 7.58 -15.93 12.55
C CYS A 246 8.25 -16.64 11.39
N ALA A 247 9.53 -16.96 11.55
CA ALA A 247 10.34 -17.58 10.50
C ALA A 247 9.77 -18.93 10.00
N ALA A 248 9.09 -19.68 10.87
CA ALA A 248 8.40 -20.91 10.51
C ALA A 248 7.18 -20.71 9.59
N VAL A 249 6.64 -19.49 9.51
CA VAL A 249 5.55 -19.13 8.58
C VAL A 249 6.11 -18.43 7.35
N SER A 250 6.90 -17.38 7.56
CA SER A 250 7.54 -16.61 6.49
C SER A 250 8.69 -15.78 7.08
N PRO A 251 9.94 -16.01 6.66
CA PRO A 251 11.12 -15.37 7.26
C PRO A 251 11.18 -13.87 7.02
N PHE A 252 10.51 -13.35 5.99
CA PHE A 252 10.60 -11.94 5.60
C PHE A 252 9.33 -11.12 5.90
N GLU A 253 8.27 -11.73 6.42
CA GLU A 253 7.01 -11.05 6.67
C GLU A 253 6.87 -10.53 8.10
N TRP A 254 6.51 -9.25 8.23
CA TRP A 254 6.29 -8.58 9.50
C TRP A 254 4.86 -8.07 9.58
N HIS A 255 4.09 -8.55 10.56
CA HIS A 255 2.67 -8.22 10.71
C HIS A 255 2.42 -7.42 12.00
N PRO A 256 1.70 -6.29 11.95
CA PRO A 256 1.45 -5.45 13.12
C PRO A 256 0.30 -5.99 13.98
N PHE A 257 0.53 -6.08 15.30
CA PHE A 257 -0.48 -6.46 16.30
C PHE A 257 -0.42 -5.56 17.52
N SER A 258 -1.59 -5.13 18.00
CA SER A 258 -1.71 -4.36 19.24
C SER A 258 -1.17 -5.15 20.42
N ILE A 259 -0.39 -4.49 21.28
CA ILE A 259 0.12 -5.08 22.52
C ILE A 259 -1.05 -5.14 23.50
N THR A 260 -1.38 -6.34 23.98
CA THR A 260 -2.51 -6.58 24.89
C THR A 260 -2.11 -6.68 26.35
N SER A 261 -0.81 -6.85 26.64
CA SER A 261 -0.25 -6.77 27.99
C SER A 261 -0.16 -5.33 28.49
N ALA A 262 -0.05 -5.15 29.81
CA ALA A 262 0.12 -3.84 30.41
C ALA A 262 1.61 -3.43 30.42
N PRO A 263 1.94 -2.12 30.31
CA PRO A 263 3.33 -1.64 30.30
C PRO A 263 4.19 -2.05 31.50
N GLN A 264 3.57 -2.40 32.63
CA GLN A 264 4.21 -2.89 33.85
C GLN A 264 4.45 -4.42 33.87
N ASP A 265 3.86 -5.18 32.96
CA ASP A 265 4.00 -6.64 32.93
C ASP A 265 5.43 -7.05 32.54
N ASP A 266 5.92 -8.15 33.08
CA ASP A 266 7.25 -8.71 32.76
C ASP A 266 7.27 -9.50 31.44
N TYR A 267 6.13 -9.60 30.78
CA TYR A 267 5.93 -10.25 29.48
C TYR A 267 5.25 -9.30 28.49
N LEU A 268 5.26 -9.72 27.23
CA LEU A 268 4.51 -9.08 26.16
C LEU A 268 3.42 -10.03 25.69
N SER A 269 2.21 -9.54 25.41
CA SER A 269 1.17 -10.38 24.79
C SER A 269 0.51 -9.72 23.59
N VAL A 270 0.07 -10.56 22.65
CA VAL A 270 -0.73 -10.17 21.49
C VAL A 270 -1.89 -11.14 21.30
N HIS A 271 -3.04 -10.62 20.90
CA HIS A 271 -4.22 -11.42 20.52
C HIS A 271 -4.48 -11.25 19.03
N ILE A 272 -4.31 -12.33 18.27
CA ILE A 272 -4.31 -12.35 16.82
C ILE A 272 -5.58 -13.03 16.34
N ARG A 273 -6.47 -12.27 15.67
CA ARG A 273 -7.62 -12.84 14.96
C ARG A 273 -7.18 -13.40 13.62
N VAL A 274 -7.61 -14.60 13.30
CA VAL A 274 -7.21 -15.33 12.09
C VAL A 274 -8.08 -14.88 10.92
N LEU A 275 -7.54 -13.97 10.10
CA LEU A 275 -8.27 -13.30 9.01
C LEU A 275 -7.59 -13.46 7.64
N GLY A 276 -6.26 -13.54 7.63
CA GLY A 276 -5.44 -13.65 6.41
C GLY A 276 -4.75 -15.00 6.28
N ASP A 277 -4.13 -15.19 5.12
CA ASP A 277 -3.16 -16.24 4.79
C ASP A 277 -2.09 -16.42 5.88
N TRP A 278 -1.34 -15.36 6.20
CA TRP A 278 -0.26 -15.44 7.20
C TRP A 278 -0.79 -15.83 8.58
N THR A 279 -1.89 -15.22 9.04
CA THR A 279 -2.48 -15.57 10.35
C THR A 279 -3.06 -16.98 10.40
N ARG A 280 -3.54 -17.53 9.27
CA ARG A 280 -4.01 -18.92 9.17
C ARG A 280 -2.84 -19.89 9.26
N ALA A 281 -1.75 -19.60 8.56
CA ALA A 281 -0.52 -20.39 8.64
C ALA A 281 0.08 -20.34 10.06
N LEU A 282 0.12 -19.17 10.69
CA LEU A 282 0.56 -19.01 12.08
C LEU A 282 -0.26 -19.87 13.05
N LYS A 283 -1.60 -19.85 12.93
CA LYS A 283 -2.47 -20.73 13.73
C LYS A 283 -2.15 -22.20 13.47
N GLY A 284 -1.90 -22.60 12.22
CA GLY A 284 -1.54 -23.96 11.84
C GLY A 284 -0.27 -24.43 12.57
N VAL A 285 0.81 -23.63 12.52
CA VAL A 285 2.08 -23.92 13.20
C VAL A 285 1.86 -24.13 14.71
N PHE A 286 1.13 -23.24 15.38
CA PHE A 286 0.93 -23.38 16.82
C PHE A 286 -0.10 -24.44 17.22
N SER A 287 -1.05 -24.78 16.36
CA SER A 287 -2.03 -25.84 16.65
C SER A 287 -1.38 -27.22 16.63
N GLU A 288 -0.37 -27.43 15.78
CA GLU A 288 0.43 -28.65 15.75
C GLU A 288 1.24 -28.86 17.04
N VAL A 289 1.79 -27.76 17.59
CA VAL A 289 2.59 -27.78 18.83
C VAL A 289 1.69 -27.89 20.07
N CYS A 290 0.49 -27.32 20.05
CA CYS A 290 -0.43 -27.34 21.19
C CYS A 290 -1.35 -28.58 21.23
N LYS A 291 -1.01 -29.70 20.55
CA LYS A 291 -1.84 -30.92 20.57
C LYS A 291 -2.08 -31.40 22.01
N PRO A 292 -3.31 -31.81 22.35
CA PRO A 292 -3.59 -32.32 23.70
C PRO A 292 -2.81 -33.63 23.93
N PRO A 293 -2.39 -33.92 25.19
CA PRO A 293 -2.04 -35.28 25.56
C PRO A 293 -3.25 -36.22 25.33
N PRO A 294 -3.04 -37.52 25.06
CA PRO A 294 -4.14 -38.42 24.69
C PRO A 294 -5.24 -38.47 25.76
N ALA A 295 -6.47 -38.29 25.30
CA ALA A 295 -7.79 -38.49 25.92
C ALA A 295 -8.05 -37.99 27.37
N GLY A 296 -8.96 -37.02 27.52
CA GLY A 296 -9.77 -36.90 28.74
C GLY A 296 -10.15 -35.49 29.22
N VAL A 297 -9.54 -34.42 28.71
CA VAL A 297 -9.82 -33.07 29.23
C VAL A 297 -10.27 -32.15 28.09
N SER A 298 -11.53 -31.70 28.16
CA SER A 298 -12.01 -30.55 27.40
C SER A 298 -11.18 -29.33 27.81
N GLY A 299 -10.14 -29.02 27.05
CA GLY A 299 -9.14 -28.05 27.44
C GLY A 299 -8.79 -27.11 26.31
N LEU A 300 -8.83 -25.81 26.62
CA LEU A 300 -8.12 -24.76 25.87
C LEU A 300 -6.73 -25.28 25.46
N LEU A 301 -6.37 -25.26 24.16
CA LEU A 301 -5.04 -25.68 23.71
C LEU A 301 -4.03 -24.67 24.25
N ARG A 302 -3.36 -25.01 25.36
CA ARG A 302 -2.35 -24.19 26.03
C ARG A 302 -1.04 -24.96 26.04
N ALA A 303 -0.01 -24.37 25.44
CA ALA A 303 1.38 -24.79 25.66
C ALA A 303 2.03 -23.74 26.57
N ASP A 304 2.37 -24.14 27.79
CA ASP A 304 3.26 -23.37 28.67
C ASP A 304 4.69 -23.85 28.42
N MET A 305 5.48 -23.02 27.72
CA MET A 305 6.88 -23.34 27.40
C MET A 305 7.76 -22.85 28.56
N LEU A 306 7.83 -23.64 29.64
CA LEU A 306 8.73 -23.35 30.76
C LEU A 306 10.19 -23.64 30.34
N HIS A 307 11.10 -22.74 30.72
CA HIS A 307 12.54 -22.93 30.56
C HIS A 307 12.99 -24.19 31.31
N GLY A 308 13.64 -25.12 30.61
CA GLY A 308 14.21 -26.30 31.24
C GLY A 308 14.78 -27.33 30.26
N ALA A 309 15.89 -27.00 29.62
CA ALA A 309 16.96 -27.95 29.31
C ALA A 309 18.23 -27.14 28.98
N ASN A 310 18.96 -26.75 30.02
CA ASN A 310 20.40 -26.72 29.89
C ASN A 310 20.83 -28.13 29.48
N ASN A 311 21.57 -28.26 28.39
CA ASN A 311 22.65 -29.23 28.33
C ASN A 311 23.80 -28.65 27.51
N PRO A 312 25.03 -29.01 27.88
CA PRO A 312 26.25 -28.28 27.54
C PRO A 312 26.83 -28.67 26.18
N GLU A 313 27.74 -27.81 25.73
CA GLU A 313 28.54 -27.81 24.49
C GLU A 313 27.87 -27.24 23.22
#